data_AF-A0A1Q7Q5H8-F1
#
_entry.id   AF-A0A1Q7Q5H8-F1
#
_cell.length_a   1.000
_cell.length_b   1.000
_cell.length_c   1.000
_cell.angle_alpha   90.00
_cell.angle_beta   90.00
_cell.angle_gamma   90.00
#
_symmetry.space_group_name_H-M   'P 1'
#
loop_
_entity.id
_entity.type
_entity.pdbx_description
1 polymer ?
#
loop_
_entity_poly.entity_id
_entity_poly.type
_entity_poly.pdbx_seq_one_letter_code
_entity_poly.pdbx_strand_id
1 'polypeptide(L)'
;MLRRVAERKGATPAQIALAWLLAQKPWIVPIPGTRNMDHLEENLGVIKVQLTPEDLREIDGALSRITVHGGRMGERYMREVDQTE
;
A
#
# COMPACT_ATOMS: atom_id res chain seq x y z
N MET A 1 7.19 -8.51 -7.21
CA MET A 1 8.11 -7.63 -6.46
C MET A 1 7.83 -7.71 -4.96
N LEU A 2 6.68 -7.22 -4.46
CA LEU A 2 6.38 -7.19 -3.02
C LEU A 2 6.53 -8.53 -2.30
N ARG A 3 6.16 -9.65 -2.93
CA ARG A 3 6.37 -11.01 -2.37
C ARG A 3 7.83 -11.29 -2.00
N ARG A 4 8.80 -10.85 -2.81
CA ARG A 4 10.23 -11.06 -2.54
C ARG A 4 10.70 -10.25 -1.33
N VAL A 5 10.25 -9.00 -1.21
CA VAL A 5 10.54 -8.16 -0.04
C VAL A 5 9.89 -8.76 1.20
N ALA A 6 8.64 -9.23 1.07
CA ALA A 6 7.88 -9.87 2.14
C ALA A 6 8.57 -11.12 2.68
N GLU A 7 9.06 -12.00 1.82
CA GLU A 7 9.85 -13.17 2.17
C GLU A 7 11.12 -12.80 2.97
N ARG A 8 11.89 -11.79 2.53
CA ARG A 8 13.09 -11.34 3.25
C ARG A 8 12.77 -10.73 4.62
N LYS A 9 11.59 -10.15 4.77
CA LYS A 9 11.16 -9.48 6.01
C LYS A 9 10.34 -10.37 6.93
N GLY A 10 10.04 -11.61 6.54
CA GLY A 10 9.13 -12.48 7.29
C GLY A 10 7.73 -11.87 7.44
N ALA A 11 7.28 -11.13 6.43
CA ALA A 11 6.02 -10.39 6.43
C ALA A 11 5.14 -10.84 5.26
N THR A 12 3.90 -10.37 5.22
CA THR A 12 3.02 -10.59 4.07
C THR A 12 3.11 -9.45 3.05
N PRO A 13 2.73 -9.67 1.78
CA PRO A 13 2.73 -8.59 0.78
C PRO A 13 1.85 -7.39 1.18
N ALA A 14 0.73 -7.64 1.87
CA ALA A 14 -0.15 -6.58 2.37
C ALA A 14 0.56 -5.73 3.45
N GLN A 15 1.27 -6.39 4.37
CA GLN A 15 2.09 -5.69 5.37
C GLN A 15 3.21 -4.88 4.73
N ILE A 16 3.91 -5.40 3.71
CA ILE A 16 4.93 -4.63 2.99
C ILE A 16 4.31 -3.38 2.33
N ALA A 17 3.15 -3.50 1.71
CA ALA A 17 2.47 -2.36 1.09
C ALA A 17 2.07 -1.29 2.12
N LEU A 18 1.51 -1.70 3.27
CA LEU A 18 1.14 -0.78 4.34
C LEU A 18 2.37 -0.14 5.00
N ALA A 19 3.44 -0.90 5.22
CA ALA A 19 4.69 -0.38 5.79
C ALA A 19 5.35 0.64 4.85
N TRP A 20 5.34 0.38 3.55
CA TRP A 20 5.82 1.33 2.54
C TRP A 20 5.02 2.63 2.57
N LEU A 21 3.69 2.55 2.67
CA LEU A 21 2.81 3.72 2.73
C LEU A 21 3.07 4.57 3.99
N LEU A 22 3.19 3.92 5.16
CA LEU A 22 3.54 4.57 6.43
C LEU A 22 4.91 5.27 6.38
N ALA A 23 5.87 4.71 5.63
CA ALA A 23 7.22 5.26 5.51
C ALA A 23 7.31 6.52 4.64
N GLN A 24 6.28 6.82 3.83
CA GLN A 24 6.36 7.92 2.85
C GLN A 24 6.45 9.30 3.51
N LYS A 25 5.65 9.55 4.55
CA LYS A 25 5.62 10.80 5.32
C LYS A 25 5.08 10.52 6.73
N PRO A 26 5.54 11.26 7.76
CA PRO A 26 5.14 11.00 9.15
C PRO A 26 3.66 11.30 9.45
N TRP A 27 2.97 12.06 8.58
CA TRP A 27 1.54 12.39 8.72
C TRP A 27 0.62 11.49 7.90
N ILE A 28 1.14 10.44 7.25
CA ILE A 28 0.31 9.47 6.53
C ILE A 28 -0.20 8.41 7.50
N VAL A 29 -1.53 8.33 7.63
CA VAL A 29 -2.21 7.33 8.45
C VAL A 29 -3.15 6.50 7.56
N PRO A 30 -2.77 5.27 7.18
CA PRO A 30 -3.64 4.40 6.40
C PRO A 30 -4.83 3.92 7.25
N ILE A 31 -6.01 3.85 6.63
CA ILE A 31 -7.26 3.35 7.22
C ILE A 31 -7.73 2.10 6.46
N PRO A 32 -6.98 0.97 6.54
CA PRO A 32 -7.34 -0.23 5.80
C PRO A 32 -8.66 -0.81 6.35
N GLY A 33 -9.68 -0.84 5.49
CA GLY A 33 -10.96 -1.46 5.82
C GLY A 33 -10.96 -2.96 5.48
N THR A 34 -11.43 -3.79 6.41
CA THR A 34 -11.67 -5.23 6.18
C THR A 34 -12.89 -5.71 6.97
N ARG A 35 -13.53 -6.77 6.47
CA ARG A 35 -14.58 -7.52 7.20
C ARG A 35 -14.08 -8.88 7.70
N ASN A 36 -12.85 -9.26 7.36
CA ASN A 36 -12.22 -10.52 7.72
C ASN A 36 -11.25 -10.29 8.89
N MET A 37 -11.33 -11.15 9.91
CA MET A 37 -10.52 -11.04 11.13
C MET A 37 -9.04 -11.32 10.87
N ASP A 38 -8.71 -12.34 10.08
CA ASP A 38 -7.32 -12.67 9.73
C ASP A 38 -6.65 -11.50 9.00
N HIS A 39 -7.37 -10.81 8.11
CA HIS A 39 -6.87 -9.60 7.45
C HIS A 39 -6.71 -8.43 8.44
N LEU A 40 -7.54 -8.34 9.48
CA LEU A 40 -7.37 -7.32 10.52
C LEU A 40 -6.06 -7.58 11.27
N GLU A 41 -5.83 -8.81 11.71
CA GLU A 41 -4.60 -9.22 12.39
C GLU A 41 -3.37 -9.01 11.50
N GLU A 42 -3.45 -9.39 10.22
CA GLU A 42 -2.42 -9.16 9.22
C GLU A 42 -2.09 -7.66 9.10
N ASN A 43 -3.11 -6.81 8.92
CA ASN A 43 -2.94 -5.36 8.80
C ASN A 43 -2.31 -4.75 10.06
N LEU A 44 -2.74 -5.17 11.25
CA LEU A 44 -2.18 -4.72 12.52
C LEU A 44 -0.70 -5.14 12.68
N GLY A 45 -0.32 -6.29 12.13
CA GLY A 45 1.05 -6.78 12.13
C GLY A 45 2.05 -5.87 11.41
N VAL A 46 1.59 -4.90 10.59
CA VAL A 46 2.46 -3.94 9.88
C VAL A 46 3.40 -3.18 10.81
N ILE A 47 3.00 -2.90 12.05
CA ILE A 47 3.81 -2.14 13.02
C ILE A 47 5.13 -2.83 13.38
N LYS A 48 5.24 -4.14 13.10
CA LYS A 48 6.43 -4.96 13.35
C LYS A 48 7.38 -4.98 12.13
N VAL A 49 6.94 -4.48 10.98
CA VAL A 49 7.72 -4.48 9.74
C VAL A 49 8.61 -3.24 9.68
N GLN A 50 9.92 -3.47 9.56
CA GLN A 50 10.90 -2.41 9.34
C GLN A 50 11.48 -2.51 7.94
N LEU A 51 11.20 -1.51 7.11
CA LEU A 51 11.78 -1.36 5.77
C LEU A 51 13.06 -0.52 5.87
N THR A 52 14.15 -1.01 5.29
CA THR A 52 15.38 -0.22 5.18
C THR A 52 15.29 0.75 4.01
N PRO A 53 16.18 1.76 3.93
CA PRO A 53 16.26 2.62 2.75
C PRO A 53 16.44 1.84 1.44
N GLU A 54 17.13 0.71 1.46
CA GLU A 54 17.32 -0.18 0.31
C GLU A 54 16.00 -0.82 -0.13
N ASP A 55 15.19 -1.32 0.82
CA ASP A 55 13.88 -1.89 0.51
C ASP A 55 12.96 -0.84 -0.10
N LEU A 56 12.95 0.38 0.46
CA LEU A 56 12.15 1.49 -0.05
C LEU A 56 12.55 1.83 -1.49
N ARG A 57 13.85 1.95 -1.77
CA ARG A 57 14.35 2.20 -3.14
C ARG A 57 13.99 1.07 -4.11
N GLU A 58 14.04 -0.19 -3.67
CA GLU A 58 13.62 -1.33 -4.49
C GLU A 58 12.14 -1.24 -4.86
N ILE A 59 11.29 -0.94 -3.87
CA ILE A 59 9.84 -0.81 -4.05
C ILE A 59 9.54 0.38 -4.97
N ASP A 60 10.09 1.56 -4.69
CA ASP A 60 9.87 2.78 -5.47
C ASP A 60 10.30 2.60 -6.93
N GLY A 61 11.50 2.05 -7.15
CA GLY A 61 12.00 1.79 -8.50
C GLY A 61 11.19 0.76 -9.27
N ALA A 62 10.52 -0.18 -8.59
CA ALA A 62 9.60 -1.10 -9.23
C ALA A 62 8.24 -0.48 -9.51
N LEU A 63 7.72 0.36 -8.61
CA LEU A 63 6.46 1.09 -8.80
C LEU A 63 6.56 2.13 -9.93
N SER A 64 7.71 2.80 -10.07
CA SER A 64 7.92 3.81 -11.12
C SER A 64 7.87 3.26 -12.54
N ARG A 65 7.97 1.94 -12.70
CA ARG A 65 7.86 1.24 -14.00
C ARG A 65 6.43 0.79 -14.31
N ILE A 66 5.49 0.96 -13.38
CA ILE A 66 4.10 0.57 -13.57
C ILE A 66 3.38 1.72 -14.26
N THR A 67 2.91 1.48 -15.48
CA THR A 67 1.96 2.39 -16.14
C THR A 67 0.60 2.28 -15.45
N VAL A 68 0.17 3.36 -14.82
CA VAL A 68 -1.16 3.43 -14.19
C VAL A 68 -2.22 3.62 -15.28
N HIS A 69 -3.22 2.76 -15.30
CA HIS A 69 -4.34 2.81 -16.24
C HIS A 69 -5.66 3.02 -15.49
N GLY A 70 -6.50 3.92 -16.01
CA GLY A 70 -7.83 4.21 -15.44
C GLY A 70 -7.80 5.02 -14.14
N GLY A 71 -8.99 5.35 -13.65
CA GLY A 71 -9.21 6.04 -12.37
C GLY A 71 -9.69 5.07 -11.27
N ARG A 72 -9.97 5.61 -10.08
CA ARG A 72 -10.50 4.81 -8.95
C ARG A 72 -11.87 4.17 -9.28
N MET A 73 -12.69 4.88 -10.05
CA MET A 73 -14.02 4.45 -10.50
C MET A 73 -14.11 4.58 -12.03
N GLY A 74 -15.12 3.94 -12.63
CA GLY A 74 -15.40 4.14 -14.06
C GLY A 74 -15.74 5.60 -14.39
N GLU A 75 -15.45 6.03 -15.62
CA GLU A 75 -15.53 7.46 -16.03
C GLU A 75 -16.88 8.11 -15.76
N ARG A 76 -17.98 7.35 -15.92
CA ARG A 76 -19.33 7.84 -15.63
C ARG A 76 -19.52 8.13 -14.14
N TYR A 77 -19.10 7.21 -13.28
CA TYR A 77 -19.21 7.37 -11.82
C TYR A 77 -18.27 8.45 -11.28
N MET A 78 -17.08 8.60 -11.87
CA MET A 78 -16.18 9.71 -11.50
C MET A 78 -16.83 11.08 -11.76
N ARG A 79 -17.53 11.26 -12.89
CA ARG A 79 -18.24 12.51 -13.21
C ARG A 79 -19.34 12.88 -12.22
N GLU A 80 -19.93 11.91 -11.54
CA GLU A 80 -20.98 12.14 -10.53
C GLU A 80 -20.38 12.56 -9.19
N VAL A 81 -19.15 12.13 -8.88
CA VAL A 81 -18.45 12.46 -7.61
C VAL A 81 -17.71 13.80 -7.70
N ASP A 82 -17.18 14.17 -8.87
CA ASP A 82 -16.43 15.43 -9.08
C ASP A 82 -17.33 16.69 -9.19
N GLN A 83 -18.61 16.65 -8.78
CA GLN A 83 -19.55 17.78 -8.88
C GLN A 83 -19.34 18.90 -7.85
N THR A 84 -18.36 18.79 -6.96
CA THR A 84 -18.00 19.86 -6.01
C THR A 84 -16.88 20.72 -6.58
N GLU A 85 -17.24 21.89 -7.13
CA GLU A 85 -16.33 23.03 -7.34
C GLU A 85 -16.01 23.75 -6.03
#